data_AF-A6QZT0-F1
#
_entry.id   AF-A6QZT0-F1
#
_cell.length_a   1.000
_cell.length_b   1.000
_cell.length_c   1.000
_cell.angle_alpha   90.00
_cell.angle_beta   90.00
_cell.angle_gamma   90.00
#
_symmetry.space_group_name_H-M   'P 1'
#
loop_
_entity.id
_entity.type
_entity.pdbx_description
1 polymer ?
#
loop_
_entity_poly.entity_id
_entity_poly.type
_entity_poly.pdbx_seq_one_letter_code
_entity_poly.pdbx_strand_id
1 'polypeptide(L)'
;MSVTFAKAPDLAKTQAEQITQWTQKLIDAVTKIRQDAQAAANVCQERLQVTIRELSTRGNATKKKILENNNLDTSRTVKANFRLVFGPPKHSEYCSKTTKYAMESNAVRIKTVRGLCESYPDAVITLSTSYPTKVWTESSAELFDGLIKVLKKDAEKEVGVNWPSEILDIMDALAEERPMCDEFKVLRVETDGKCVGYSAERILTYDDQARCGVHVLASFPFPLSTVLERRSEWFR
;
A
#
# COMPACT_ATOMS: atom_id res chain seq x y z
N MET A 1 7.75 -74.81 42.97
CA MET A 1 8.08 -73.58 42.22
C MET A 1 7.39 -72.42 42.91
N SER A 2 8.15 -71.52 43.55
CA SER A 2 7.59 -70.37 44.27
C SER A 2 7.54 -69.18 43.31
N VAL A 3 6.33 -68.72 42.98
CA VAL A 3 6.12 -67.52 42.16
C VAL A 3 6.03 -66.34 43.11
N THR A 4 7.12 -65.59 43.23
CA THR A 4 7.14 -64.32 43.96
C THR A 4 6.41 -63.26 43.13
N PHE A 5 5.20 -62.93 43.55
CA PHE A 5 4.53 -61.72 43.09
C PHE A 5 5.24 -60.51 43.70
N ALA A 6 5.72 -59.58 42.87
CA ALA A 6 6.19 -58.29 43.32
C ALA A 6 5.11 -57.64 44.19
N LYS A 7 5.46 -57.20 45.41
CA LYS A 7 4.50 -56.53 46.29
C LYS A 7 4.03 -55.24 45.61
N ALA A 8 2.72 -55.04 45.52
CA ALA A 8 2.07 -53.85 44.94
C ALA A 8 2.79 -52.48 45.14
N PRO A 9 3.37 -52.16 46.31
CA PRO A 9 4.16 -50.93 46.51
C PRO A 9 5.39 -50.76 45.59
N ASP A 10 6.08 -51.84 45.20
CA ASP A 10 7.25 -51.75 44.32
C ASP A 10 6.84 -51.38 42.89
N LEU A 11 5.71 -51.92 42.42
CA LEU A 11 5.15 -51.60 41.11
C LEU A 11 4.72 -50.13 41.01
N ALA A 12 4.05 -49.62 42.05
CA ALA A 12 3.62 -48.22 42.10
C ALA A 12 4.81 -47.26 42.07
N LYS A 13 5.92 -47.60 42.75
CA LYS A 13 7.15 -46.82 42.73
C LYS A 13 7.79 -46.79 41.34
N THR A 14 7.93 -47.94 40.68
CA THR A 14 8.49 -48.01 39.31
C THR A 14 7.61 -47.26 38.31
N GLN A 15 6.29 -47.34 38.44
CA GLN A 15 5.36 -46.57 37.60
C GLN A 15 5.52 -45.06 37.81
N ALA A 16 5.65 -44.60 39.07
CA ALA A 16 5.87 -43.19 39.37
C ALA A 16 7.19 -42.66 38.79
N GLU A 17 8.27 -43.45 38.87
CA GLU A 17 9.57 -43.12 38.26
C GLU A 17 9.48 -43.03 36.73
N GLN A 18 8.79 -43.98 36.09
CA GLN A 18 8.56 -43.95 34.65
C GLN A 18 7.73 -42.73 34.23
N ILE A 19 6.64 -42.43 34.94
CA ILE A 19 5.81 -41.25 34.68
C ILE A 19 6.65 -39.97 34.79
N THR A 20 7.50 -39.87 35.82
CA THR A 20 8.40 -38.73 35.99
C THR A 20 9.36 -38.59 34.81
N GLN A 21 9.95 -39.70 34.36
CA GLN A 21 10.87 -39.71 33.21
C GLN A 21 10.16 -39.32 31.90
N TRP A 22 8.97 -39.86 31.63
CA TRP A 22 8.19 -39.51 30.45
C TRP A 22 7.72 -38.06 30.48
N THR A 23 7.34 -37.56 31.66
CA THR A 23 6.97 -36.15 31.85
C THR A 23 8.13 -35.23 31.53
N GLN A 24 9.34 -35.55 32.00
CA GLN A 24 10.53 -34.76 31.68
C GLN A 24 10.83 -34.79 30.18
N LYS A 25 10.80 -35.98 29.54
CA LYS A 25 11.00 -36.10 28.09
C LYS A 25 9.98 -35.29 27.29
N LEU A 26 8.72 -35.26 27.74
CA LEU A 26 7.67 -34.47 27.10
C LEU A 26 7.94 -32.96 27.24
N ILE A 27 8.31 -32.51 28.44
CA ILE A 27 8.67 -31.10 28.68
C ILE A 27 9.84 -30.69 27.78
N ASP A 28 10.88 -31.53 27.70
CA ASP A 28 12.06 -31.26 26.88
C ASP A 28 11.69 -31.20 25.38
N ALA A 29 10.86 -32.14 24.91
CA ALA A 29 10.39 -32.18 23.53
C ALA A 29 9.54 -30.95 23.17
N VAL A 30 8.59 -30.57 24.03
CA VAL A 30 7.76 -29.38 23.84
C VAL A 30 8.61 -28.11 23.85
N THR A 31 9.58 -28.02 24.76
CA THR A 31 10.51 -26.88 24.85
C THR A 31 11.34 -26.76 23.57
N LYS A 32 11.86 -27.88 23.06
CA LYS A 32 12.61 -27.91 21.80
C LYS A 32 11.75 -27.48 20.61
N ILE A 33 10.53 -28.03 20.48
CA ILE A 33 9.59 -27.64 19.41
C ILE A 33 9.32 -26.14 19.44
N ARG A 34 9.10 -25.58 20.64
CA ARG A 34 8.88 -24.14 20.80
C ARG A 34 10.09 -23.32 20.36
N GLN A 35 11.30 -23.74 20.74
CA GLN A 35 12.54 -23.06 20.35
C GLN A 35 12.76 -23.13 18.83
N ASP A 36 12.58 -24.30 18.23
CA ASP A 36 12.73 -24.51 16.79
C ASP A 36 11.70 -23.71 15.99
N ALA A 37 10.44 -23.70 16.44
CA ALA A 37 9.37 -22.90 15.83
C ALA A 37 9.66 -21.39 15.94
N GLN A 38 10.17 -20.92 17.08
CA GLN A 38 10.55 -19.51 17.25
C GLN A 38 11.73 -19.13 16.35
N ALA A 39 12.74 -19.99 16.25
CA ALA A 39 13.88 -19.76 15.38
C ALA A 39 13.44 -19.68 13.91
N ALA A 40 12.59 -20.61 13.46
CA ALA A 40 12.04 -20.59 12.11
C ALA A 40 11.18 -19.33 11.84
N ALA A 41 10.34 -18.92 12.81
CA ALA A 41 9.54 -17.70 12.69
C ALA A 41 10.42 -16.46 12.55
N ASN A 42 11.50 -16.36 13.34
CA ASN A 42 12.45 -15.25 13.26
C ASN A 42 13.12 -15.18 11.87
N VAL A 43 13.60 -16.32 11.35
CA VAL A 43 14.21 -16.38 10.02
C VAL A 43 13.23 -15.95 8.92
N CYS A 44 11.98 -16.41 8.99
CA CYS A 44 10.93 -15.99 8.07
C CYS A 44 10.66 -14.48 8.15
N GLN A 45 10.61 -13.93 9.36
CA GLN A 45 10.40 -12.50 9.60
C GLN A 45 11.56 -11.66 9.06
N GLU A 46 12.81 -12.08 9.29
CA GLU A 46 14.00 -11.40 8.74
C GLU A 46 13.97 -11.39 7.22
N ARG A 47 13.69 -12.54 6.59
CA ARG A 47 13.58 -12.64 5.14
C ARG A 47 12.49 -11.71 4.59
N LEU A 48 11.32 -11.69 5.25
CA LEU A 48 10.23 -10.79 4.88
C LEU A 48 10.67 -9.32 4.94
N GLN A 49 11.34 -8.92 6.02
CA GLN A 49 11.84 -7.54 6.18
C GLN A 49 12.87 -7.17 5.11
N VAL A 50 13.77 -8.09 4.77
CA VAL A 50 14.75 -7.88 3.68
C VAL A 50 14.02 -7.66 2.36
N THR A 51 13.05 -8.52 2.01
CA THR A 51 12.28 -8.37 0.77
C THR A 51 11.49 -7.05 0.74
N ILE A 52 10.86 -6.64 1.84
CA ILE A 52 10.16 -5.35 1.92
C ILE A 52 11.14 -4.19 1.66
N ARG A 53 12.34 -4.21 2.24
CA ARG A 53 13.36 -3.18 2.06
C ARG A 53 13.88 -3.12 0.62
N GLU A 54 14.10 -4.27 0.00
CA GLU A 54 14.54 -4.34 -1.40
C GLU A 54 13.49 -3.77 -2.36
N LEU A 55 12.22 -4.14 -2.14
CA LEU A 55 11.10 -3.61 -2.92
C LEU A 55 10.94 -2.11 -2.71
N SER A 56 11.02 -1.64 -1.47
CA SER A 56 10.98 -0.21 -1.13
C SER A 56 12.09 0.57 -1.83
N THR A 57 13.33 0.09 -1.72
CA THR A 57 14.48 0.72 -2.38
C THR A 57 14.28 0.82 -3.90
N ARG A 58 13.81 -0.26 -4.53
CA ARG A 58 13.59 -0.30 -5.98
C ARG A 58 12.44 0.61 -6.42
N GLY A 59 11.33 0.59 -5.67
CA GLY A 59 10.18 1.46 -5.92
C GLY A 59 10.57 2.92 -5.78
N ASN A 60 11.30 3.28 -4.73
CA ASN A 60 11.74 4.66 -4.49
C ASN A 60 12.77 5.13 -5.53
N ALA A 61 13.66 4.25 -6.00
CA ALA A 61 14.55 4.56 -7.12
C ALA A 61 13.77 4.83 -8.42
N THR A 62 12.72 4.06 -8.67
CA THR A 62 11.87 4.21 -9.86
C THR A 62 11.04 5.50 -9.78
N LYS A 63 10.41 5.75 -8.64
CA LYS A 63 9.70 7.00 -8.35
C LYS A 63 10.62 8.21 -8.54
N LYS A 64 11.81 8.19 -7.95
CA LYS A 64 12.80 9.26 -8.09
C LYS A 64 13.14 9.51 -9.57
N LYS A 65 13.37 8.46 -10.35
CA LYS A 65 13.63 8.57 -11.79
C LYS A 65 12.47 9.22 -12.55
N ILE A 66 11.22 8.89 -12.20
CA ILE A 66 10.02 9.48 -12.81
C ILE A 66 9.95 10.98 -12.49
N LEU A 67 10.18 11.35 -11.23
CA LEU A 67 10.12 12.74 -10.77
C LEU A 67 11.27 13.59 -11.32
N GLU A 68 12.48 13.05 -11.45
CA GLU A 68 13.64 13.79 -11.96
C GLU A 68 13.59 14.00 -13.47
N ASN A 69 13.10 13.01 -14.22
CA ASN A 69 13.10 13.06 -15.68
C ASN A 69 11.76 13.52 -16.27
N ASN A 70 10.73 13.73 -15.45
CA ASN A 70 9.34 13.95 -15.87
C ASN A 70 8.89 12.96 -16.96
N ASN A 71 9.34 11.71 -16.87
CA ASN A 71 9.07 10.72 -17.91
C ASN A 71 8.61 9.41 -17.29
N LEU A 72 7.41 9.00 -17.69
CA LEU A 72 6.88 7.68 -17.43
C LEU A 72 7.33 6.75 -18.54
N ASP A 73 8.47 6.08 -18.33
CA ASP A 73 9.08 5.13 -19.27
C ASP A 73 8.08 4.09 -19.83
N THR A 74 6.97 3.79 -19.13
CA THR A 74 5.94 2.85 -19.60
C THR A 74 4.50 3.26 -19.26
N SER A 75 3.94 4.25 -19.97
CA SER A 75 2.50 4.63 -19.90
C SER A 75 1.54 3.42 -19.99
N ARG A 76 1.85 2.43 -20.84
CA ARG A 76 1.06 1.18 -20.97
C ARG A 76 0.96 0.41 -19.66
N THR A 77 2.04 0.32 -18.89
CA THR A 77 2.09 -0.41 -17.62
C THR A 77 1.24 0.32 -16.58
N VAL A 78 1.37 1.64 -16.50
CA VAL A 78 0.59 2.48 -15.59
C VAL A 78 -0.90 2.38 -15.90
N LYS A 79 -1.28 2.45 -17.19
CA LYS A 79 -2.66 2.19 -17.63
C LYS A 79 -3.16 0.81 -17.18
N ALA A 80 -2.35 -0.24 -17.34
CA ALA A 80 -2.74 -1.59 -16.93
C ALA A 80 -2.91 -1.71 -15.40
N ASN A 81 -2.04 -1.06 -14.62
CA ASN A 81 -2.10 -1.06 -13.16
C ASN A 81 -3.35 -0.31 -12.67
N PHE A 82 -3.63 0.88 -13.19
CA PHE A 82 -4.86 1.60 -12.87
C PHE A 82 -6.11 0.82 -13.27
N ARG A 83 -6.13 0.19 -14.45
CA ARG A 83 -7.27 -0.67 -14.84
C ARG A 83 -7.47 -1.85 -13.90
N LEU A 84 -6.39 -2.42 -13.36
CA LEU A 84 -6.51 -3.51 -12.39
C LEU A 84 -7.09 -3.02 -11.08
N VAL A 85 -6.59 -1.90 -10.56
CA VAL A 85 -7.01 -1.38 -9.26
C VAL A 85 -8.41 -0.77 -9.35
N PHE A 86 -8.71 0.02 -10.37
CA PHE A 86 -9.91 0.87 -10.42
C PHE A 86 -10.96 0.44 -11.46
N GLY A 87 -10.60 -0.49 -12.34
CA GLY A 87 -11.55 -1.05 -13.29
C GLY A 87 -12.60 -1.95 -12.61
N PRO A 88 -13.67 -2.28 -13.34
CA PRO A 88 -14.65 -3.27 -12.89
C PRO A 88 -13.98 -4.63 -12.66
N PRO A 89 -14.49 -5.43 -11.69
CA PRO A 89 -14.01 -6.77 -11.45
C PRO A 89 -14.07 -7.61 -12.73
N LYS A 90 -13.02 -8.39 -12.99
CA LYS A 90 -13.07 -9.40 -14.04
C LYS A 90 -13.84 -10.59 -13.52
N HIS A 91 -15.08 -10.76 -13.97
CA HIS A 91 -15.84 -11.98 -13.75
C HIS A 91 -15.45 -13.00 -14.81
N SER A 92 -15.10 -14.22 -14.40
CA SER A 92 -15.01 -15.37 -15.30
C SER A 92 -15.92 -16.47 -14.77
N GLU A 93 -16.82 -16.94 -15.62
CA GLU A 93 -17.80 -18.00 -15.29
C GLU A 93 -17.12 -19.34 -14.97
N TYR A 94 -15.90 -19.56 -15.49
CA TYR A 94 -15.08 -20.73 -15.21
C TYR A 94 -13.79 -20.33 -14.49
N CYS A 95 -13.74 -20.63 -13.20
CA CYS A 95 -12.54 -20.45 -12.36
C CYS A 95 -12.21 -21.72 -11.59
N SER A 96 -10.94 -22.13 -11.63
CA SER A 96 -10.45 -23.17 -10.72
C SER A 96 -10.55 -22.70 -9.26
N LYS A 97 -10.58 -23.63 -8.29
CA LYS A 97 -10.59 -23.27 -6.85
C LYS A 97 -9.41 -22.36 -6.50
N THR A 98 -8.22 -22.65 -7.00
CA THR A 98 -7.02 -21.84 -6.78
C THR A 98 -7.15 -20.44 -7.38
N THR A 99 -7.71 -20.32 -8.59
CA THR A 99 -7.97 -19.02 -9.23
C THR A 99 -8.98 -18.21 -8.43
N LYS A 100 -10.02 -18.86 -7.88
CA LYS A 100 -11.01 -18.20 -7.03
C LYS A 100 -10.38 -17.60 -5.76
N TYR A 101 -9.54 -18.36 -5.05
CA TYR A 101 -8.82 -17.83 -3.88
C TYR A 101 -7.91 -16.64 -4.23
N ALA A 102 -7.19 -16.71 -5.35
CA ALA A 102 -6.36 -15.60 -5.81
C ALA A 102 -7.21 -14.36 -6.14
N MET A 103 -8.38 -14.54 -6.75
CA MET A 103 -9.32 -13.44 -7.02
C MET A 103 -9.86 -12.80 -5.75
N GLU A 104 -10.24 -13.60 -4.76
CA GLU A 104 -10.72 -13.10 -3.46
C GLU A 104 -9.62 -12.33 -2.72
N SER A 105 -8.40 -12.89 -2.65
CA SER A 105 -7.23 -12.22 -2.07
C SER A 105 -6.90 -10.91 -2.78
N ASN A 106 -6.91 -10.91 -4.12
CA ASN A 106 -6.66 -9.70 -4.90
C ASN A 106 -7.78 -8.67 -4.76
N ALA A 107 -9.04 -9.08 -4.60
CA ALA A 107 -10.14 -8.17 -4.33
C ALA A 107 -9.94 -7.44 -3.00
N VAL A 108 -9.47 -8.15 -1.95
CA VAL A 108 -9.12 -7.53 -0.67
C VAL A 108 -7.97 -6.52 -0.85
N ARG A 109 -6.90 -6.90 -1.55
CA ARG A 109 -5.76 -6.01 -1.82
C ARG A 109 -6.17 -4.76 -2.59
N ILE A 110 -6.95 -4.92 -3.65
CA ILE A 110 -7.49 -3.82 -4.45
C ILE A 110 -8.33 -2.88 -3.58
N LYS A 111 -9.22 -3.43 -2.74
CA LYS A 111 -10.01 -2.63 -1.80
C LYS A 111 -9.11 -1.85 -0.83
N THR A 112 -8.05 -2.47 -0.32
CA THR A 112 -7.07 -1.78 0.54
C THR A 112 -6.41 -0.63 -0.21
N VAL A 113 -5.96 -0.82 -1.46
CA VAL A 113 -5.34 0.24 -2.26
C VAL A 113 -6.33 1.38 -2.54
N ARG A 114 -7.58 1.06 -2.93
CA ARG A 114 -8.63 2.07 -3.15
C ARG A 114 -8.93 2.90 -1.90
N GLY A 115 -8.91 2.27 -0.74
CA GLY A 115 -9.09 2.95 0.54
C GLY A 115 -7.96 3.93 0.92
N LEU A 116 -6.89 4.00 0.13
CA LEU A 116 -5.79 4.96 0.32
C LEU A 116 -5.94 6.22 -0.54
N CYS A 117 -6.88 6.27 -1.48
CA CYS A 117 -6.95 7.35 -2.48
C CYS A 117 -7.14 8.74 -1.88
N GLU A 118 -7.89 8.86 -0.78
CA GLU A 118 -8.14 10.14 -0.09
C GLU A 118 -6.97 10.53 0.84
N SER A 119 -6.56 9.63 1.73
CA SER A 119 -5.57 9.96 2.76
C SER A 119 -4.12 9.85 2.30
N TYR A 120 -3.84 9.01 1.29
CA TYR A 120 -2.49 8.72 0.80
C TYR A 120 -2.46 8.59 -0.75
N PRO A 121 -2.91 9.61 -1.50
CA PRO A 121 -2.92 9.57 -2.96
C PRO A 121 -1.54 9.27 -3.56
N ASP A 122 -0.48 9.86 -2.99
CA ASP A 122 0.90 9.66 -3.45
C ASP A 122 1.39 8.23 -3.28
N ALA A 123 0.92 7.52 -2.24
CA ALA A 123 1.20 6.11 -2.04
C ALA A 123 0.56 5.25 -3.14
N VAL A 124 -0.65 5.61 -3.56
CA VAL A 124 -1.40 4.92 -4.63
C VAL A 124 -0.75 5.15 -5.99
N ILE A 125 -0.36 6.40 -6.29
CA ILE A 125 0.37 6.74 -7.53
C ILE A 125 1.74 6.03 -7.54
N THR A 126 2.47 6.06 -6.42
CA THR A 126 3.76 5.37 -6.29
C THR A 126 3.59 3.87 -6.52
N LEU A 127 2.61 3.21 -5.89
CA LEU A 127 2.34 1.80 -6.12
C LEU A 127 2.03 1.51 -7.60
N SER A 128 1.23 2.36 -8.23
CA SER A 128 0.73 2.17 -9.60
C SER A 128 1.79 2.44 -10.67
N THR A 129 2.81 3.23 -10.36
CA THR A 129 3.88 3.62 -11.30
C THR A 129 5.20 2.89 -11.06
N SER A 130 5.54 2.64 -9.80
CA SER A 130 6.89 2.23 -9.39
C SER A 130 6.99 0.77 -8.94
N TYR A 131 5.86 0.10 -8.71
CA TYR A 131 5.82 -1.30 -8.30
C TYR A 131 5.15 -2.17 -9.37
N PRO A 132 5.81 -3.24 -9.84
CA PRO A 132 5.18 -4.17 -10.76
C PRO A 132 3.95 -4.81 -10.12
N THR A 133 2.84 -4.90 -10.86
CA THR A 133 1.59 -5.45 -10.33
C THR A 133 1.74 -6.84 -9.72
N LYS A 134 2.49 -7.72 -10.38
CA LYS A 134 2.75 -9.08 -9.88
C LYS A 134 3.34 -9.09 -8.47
N VAL A 135 4.20 -8.11 -8.15
CA VAL A 135 4.87 -8.03 -6.85
C VAL A 135 3.87 -7.93 -5.72
N TRP A 136 2.77 -7.18 -5.88
CA TRP A 136 1.79 -7.03 -4.81
C TRP A 136 0.59 -7.98 -4.97
N THR A 137 0.19 -8.36 -6.19
CA THR A 137 -0.93 -9.30 -6.42
C THR A 137 -0.59 -10.77 -6.15
N GLU A 138 0.67 -11.17 -6.28
CA GLU A 138 1.09 -12.57 -6.08
C GLU A 138 1.89 -12.77 -4.78
N SER A 139 2.05 -11.70 -3.98
CA SER A 139 2.75 -11.74 -2.69
C SER A 139 2.00 -12.53 -1.60
N SER A 140 2.63 -12.73 -0.45
CA SER A 140 1.92 -13.10 0.78
C SER A 140 1.16 -11.90 1.36
N ALA A 141 0.23 -12.14 2.29
CA ALA A 141 -0.51 -11.06 2.95
C ALA A 141 0.44 -10.13 3.74
N GLU A 142 1.41 -10.71 4.45
CA GLU A 142 2.37 -10.00 5.28
C GLU A 142 3.30 -9.11 4.46
N LEU A 143 3.71 -9.57 3.27
CA LEU A 143 4.53 -8.78 2.35
C LEU A 143 3.73 -7.60 1.79
N PHE A 144 2.47 -7.82 1.40
CA PHE A 144 1.58 -6.76 0.94
C PHE A 144 1.35 -5.71 2.05
N ASP A 145 0.98 -6.14 3.25
CA ASP A 145 0.73 -5.24 4.38
C ASP A 145 1.99 -4.48 4.78
N GLY A 146 3.15 -5.14 4.75
CA GLY A 146 4.44 -4.53 4.96
C GLY A 146 4.74 -3.44 3.93
N LEU A 147 4.47 -3.72 2.65
CA LEU A 147 4.65 -2.76 1.56
C LEU A 147 3.72 -1.55 1.71
N ILE A 148 2.43 -1.75 2.01
CA ILE A 148 1.48 -0.66 2.25
C ILE A 148 1.92 0.22 3.42
N LYS A 149 2.42 -0.37 4.52
CA LYS A 149 2.95 0.39 5.66
C LYS A 149 4.14 1.26 5.26
N VAL A 150 5.04 0.76 4.41
CA VAL A 150 6.16 1.54 3.91
C VAL A 150 5.69 2.68 3.02
N LEU A 151 4.79 2.42 2.08
CA LEU A 151 4.24 3.44 1.18
C LEU A 151 3.53 4.57 1.92
N LYS A 152 2.76 4.26 2.97
CA LYS A 152 2.14 5.28 3.85
C LYS A 152 3.21 6.15 4.52
N LYS A 153 4.22 5.53 5.14
CA LYS A 153 5.30 6.25 5.82
C LYS A 153 6.11 7.13 4.88
N ASP A 154 6.32 6.68 3.65
CA ASP A 154 7.05 7.46 2.65
C ASP A 154 6.19 8.64 2.17
N ALA A 155 4.89 8.44 1.95
CA ALA A 155 3.96 9.51 1.61
C ALA A 155 3.82 10.56 2.74
N GLU A 156 3.85 10.16 4.01
CA GLU A 156 3.80 11.10 5.16
C GLU A 156 5.03 12.00 5.27
N LYS A 157 6.20 11.53 4.81
CA LYS A 157 7.45 12.31 4.85
C LYS A 157 7.57 13.27 3.69
N GLU A 158 6.93 12.97 2.58
CA GLU A 158 7.09 13.70 1.34
C GLU A 158 5.92 14.68 1.13
N VAL A 159 6.10 15.91 1.63
CA VAL A 159 5.15 17.01 1.40
C VAL A 159 5.47 17.66 0.06
N GLY A 160 4.48 17.77 -0.82
CA GLY A 160 4.61 18.49 -2.11
C GLY A 160 5.27 17.70 -3.23
N VAL A 161 5.01 16.39 -3.31
CA VAL A 161 5.43 15.57 -4.47
C VAL A 161 4.73 16.09 -5.72
N ASN A 162 5.54 16.53 -6.68
CA ASN A 162 5.05 17.04 -7.95
C ASN A 162 5.08 15.93 -9.00
N TRP A 163 3.94 15.29 -9.25
CA TRP A 163 3.84 14.23 -10.24
C TRP A 163 3.87 14.78 -11.67
N PRO A 164 4.43 14.05 -12.65
CA PRO A 164 4.35 14.44 -14.05
C PRO A 164 2.90 14.52 -14.53
N SER A 165 2.58 15.52 -15.34
CA SER A 165 1.22 15.75 -15.86
C SER A 165 0.69 14.57 -16.68
N GLU A 166 1.57 13.76 -17.26
CA GLU A 166 1.23 12.56 -18.01
C GLU A 166 0.46 11.54 -17.16
N ILE A 167 0.58 11.58 -15.82
CA ILE A 167 -0.24 10.75 -14.94
C ILE A 167 -1.72 11.15 -15.06
N LEU A 168 -2.02 12.45 -15.03
CA LEU A 168 -3.39 12.94 -15.18
C LEU A 168 -3.92 12.64 -16.58
N ASP A 169 -3.10 12.83 -17.61
CA ASP A 169 -3.49 12.50 -18.99
C ASP A 169 -3.82 11.01 -19.15
N ILE A 170 -3.06 10.13 -18.49
CA ILE A 170 -3.37 8.70 -18.41
C ILE A 170 -4.70 8.45 -17.70
N MET A 171 -4.95 9.16 -16.59
CA MET A 171 -6.16 8.97 -15.81
C MET A 171 -7.41 9.42 -16.56
N ASP A 172 -7.35 10.58 -17.21
CA ASP A 172 -8.44 11.15 -18.00
C ASP A 172 -8.75 10.26 -19.21
N ALA A 173 -7.71 9.81 -19.95
CA ALA A 173 -7.90 8.87 -21.05
C ALA A 173 -8.54 7.54 -20.58
N LEU A 174 -8.18 7.04 -19.40
CA LEU A 174 -8.79 5.82 -18.85
C LEU A 174 -10.26 6.01 -18.47
N ALA A 175 -10.63 7.18 -17.94
CA ALA A 175 -12.01 7.52 -17.61
C ALA A 175 -12.90 7.63 -18.86
N GLU A 176 -12.35 8.10 -19.98
CA GLU A 176 -13.03 8.13 -21.28
C GLU A 176 -13.15 6.74 -21.91
N GLU A 177 -12.09 5.92 -21.82
CA GLU A 177 -12.05 4.59 -22.44
C GLU A 177 -13.04 3.59 -21.80
N ARG A 178 -13.34 3.72 -20.50
CA ARG A 178 -14.18 2.75 -19.76
C ARG A 178 -14.70 3.26 -18.42
N PRO A 179 -15.72 2.60 -17.84
CA PRO A 179 -16.11 2.87 -16.45
C PRO A 179 -14.99 2.57 -15.45
N MET A 180 -14.72 3.53 -14.57
CA MET A 180 -13.80 3.45 -13.44
C MET A 180 -14.58 3.68 -12.14
N CYS A 181 -14.12 3.11 -11.01
CA CYS A 181 -14.80 3.29 -9.73
C CYS A 181 -14.62 4.71 -9.15
N ASP A 182 -15.45 5.10 -8.17
CA ASP A 182 -15.46 6.48 -7.66
C ASP A 182 -14.17 6.86 -6.94
N GLU A 183 -13.47 5.91 -6.31
CA GLU A 183 -12.17 6.15 -5.69
C GLU A 183 -11.11 6.60 -6.71
N PHE A 184 -11.29 6.25 -7.99
CA PHE A 184 -10.43 6.74 -9.06
C PHE A 184 -10.61 8.24 -9.29
N LYS A 185 -11.85 8.74 -9.20
CA LYS A 185 -12.15 10.17 -9.33
C LYS A 185 -11.57 10.94 -8.16
N VAL A 186 -11.69 10.40 -6.94
CA VAL A 186 -11.06 10.95 -5.74
C VAL A 186 -9.56 11.05 -5.93
N LEU A 187 -8.91 9.95 -6.34
CA LEU A 187 -7.47 9.96 -6.60
C LEU A 187 -7.07 11.00 -7.64
N ARG A 188 -7.86 11.18 -8.71
CA ARG A 188 -7.60 12.14 -9.78
C ARG A 188 -7.61 13.58 -9.27
N VAL A 189 -8.63 13.94 -8.48
CA VAL A 189 -8.75 15.28 -7.87
C VAL A 189 -7.58 15.54 -6.91
N GLU A 190 -7.24 14.57 -6.06
CA GLU A 190 -6.13 14.69 -5.10
C GLU A 190 -4.75 14.77 -5.79
N THR A 191 -4.62 14.22 -6.99
CA THR A 191 -3.37 14.26 -7.78
C THR A 191 -3.27 15.55 -8.61
N ASP A 192 -4.39 16.11 -9.06
CA ASP A 192 -4.45 17.33 -9.87
C ASP A 192 -3.79 18.53 -9.16
N GLY A 193 -4.08 18.71 -7.87
CA GLY A 193 -3.44 19.73 -7.04
C GLY A 193 -1.93 19.53 -6.80
N LYS A 194 -1.34 18.46 -7.34
CA LYS A 194 0.04 18.02 -7.11
C LYS A 194 0.81 17.75 -8.42
N CYS A 195 0.32 18.18 -9.57
CA CYS A 195 1.04 18.03 -10.85
C CYS A 195 1.66 19.35 -11.34
N VAL A 196 2.89 19.30 -11.85
CA VAL A 196 3.56 20.47 -12.45
C VAL A 196 3.20 20.55 -13.94
N GLY A 197 2.73 21.72 -14.38
CA GLY A 197 2.44 22.01 -15.80
C GLY A 197 0.96 22.21 -16.16
N TYR A 198 0.03 21.85 -15.27
CA TYR A 198 -1.35 22.32 -15.37
C TYR A 198 -1.43 23.73 -14.78
N SER A 199 -1.37 24.76 -15.65
CA SER A 199 -1.71 26.12 -15.25
C SER A 199 -3.14 26.13 -14.69
N ALA A 200 -3.39 27.02 -13.74
CA ALA A 200 -4.67 27.21 -13.04
C ALA A 200 -5.88 27.58 -13.95
N GLU A 201 -5.80 27.37 -15.26
CA GLU A 201 -6.81 27.74 -16.26
C GLU A 201 -7.83 26.64 -16.56
N ARG A 202 -7.69 25.43 -15.99
CA ARG A 202 -8.67 24.34 -16.18
C ARG A 202 -9.59 24.08 -14.99
N ILE A 203 -9.63 25.00 -14.02
CA ILE A 203 -10.71 25.07 -13.02
C ILE A 203 -11.77 26.00 -13.62
N LEU A 204 -12.75 25.40 -14.30
CA LEU A 204 -14.16 25.84 -14.41
C LEU A 204 -14.78 25.29 -15.71
N THR A 205 -15.13 24.01 -15.71
CA THR A 205 -16.34 23.52 -16.38
C THR A 205 -16.89 22.33 -15.61
N TYR A 206 -17.44 22.60 -14.43
CA TYR A 206 -18.47 21.76 -13.83
C TYR A 206 -19.71 22.66 -13.66
N ASP A 207 -20.57 22.64 -14.68
CA ASP A 207 -21.95 23.13 -14.61
C ASP A 207 -22.67 22.35 -13.50
N ASP A 208 -22.87 22.94 -12.31
CA ASP A 208 -24.08 22.70 -11.48
C ASP A 208 -24.23 23.56 -10.20
N GLN A 209 -23.82 24.84 -10.19
CA GLN A 209 -24.16 25.75 -9.08
C GLN A 209 -24.51 27.16 -9.56
N ALA A 210 -25.79 27.38 -9.91
CA ALA A 210 -26.60 28.54 -9.48
C ALA A 210 -27.85 28.75 -10.35
N ARG A 211 -28.80 27.80 -10.29
CA ARG A 211 -30.22 28.19 -10.18
C ARG A 211 -30.44 28.78 -8.78
N CYS A 212 -29.99 30.01 -8.57
CA CYS A 212 -30.45 30.90 -7.50
C CYS A 212 -29.96 32.29 -7.88
N GLY A 213 -30.92 33.16 -8.25
CA GLY A 213 -30.63 34.55 -8.57
C GLY A 213 -30.04 35.27 -7.38
N VAL A 214 -28.80 35.72 -7.51
CA VAL A 214 -28.21 36.77 -6.68
C VAL A 214 -27.40 37.67 -7.60
N HIS A 215 -27.74 38.96 -7.57
CA HIS A 215 -27.08 40.05 -8.26
C HIS A 215 -25.56 40.05 -8.02
N VAL A 216 -24.77 40.04 -9.10
CA VAL A 216 -23.37 40.48 -9.06
C VAL A 216 -23.35 41.96 -9.44
N LEU A 217 -23.06 42.81 -8.45
CA LEU A 217 -22.64 44.18 -8.64
C LEU A 217 -21.31 44.38 -7.91
N ALA A 218 -20.45 45.16 -8.58
CA ALA A 218 -19.26 45.86 -8.10
C ALA A 218 -17.99 45.00 -7.91
N SER A 219 -16.99 45.13 -8.79
CA SER A 219 -15.99 46.21 -8.88
C SER A 219 -14.71 45.85 -8.13
N PHE A 220 -13.70 45.39 -8.88
CA PHE A 220 -12.30 45.47 -8.47
C PHE A 220 -11.74 46.85 -8.83
N PRO A 221 -11.12 47.57 -7.88
CA PRO A 221 -10.08 48.53 -8.22
C PRO A 221 -8.73 47.97 -7.76
N PHE A 222 -7.84 47.75 -8.72
CA PHE A 222 -6.40 47.84 -8.45
C PHE A 222 -6.08 49.26 -7.97
N PRO A 223 -5.10 49.41 -7.07
CA PRO A 223 -4.17 50.51 -7.23
C PRO A 223 -2.72 50.02 -7.24
N LEU A 224 -2.05 50.32 -8.36
CA LEU A 224 -0.62 50.63 -8.39
C LEU A 224 -0.39 51.89 -7.55
N SER A 225 0.42 51.80 -6.50
CA SER A 225 1.43 52.84 -6.16
C SER A 225 2.24 52.48 -4.90
N THR A 226 3.56 52.57 -5.06
CA THR A 226 4.57 53.03 -4.08
C THR A 226 4.63 52.41 -2.68
N VAL A 227 5.70 51.66 -2.42
CA VAL A 227 6.55 51.88 -1.22
C VAL A 227 8.01 51.61 -1.59
N LEU A 228 8.76 52.71 -1.75
CA LEU A 228 10.20 52.76 -1.53
C LEU A 228 10.45 52.84 -0.02
N GLU A 229 11.55 52.21 0.41
CA GLU A 229 12.34 52.56 1.61
C GLU A 229 12.02 51.90 2.97
N ARG A 230 13.11 51.35 3.54
CA ARG A 230 13.44 51.09 4.96
C ARG A 230 13.01 49.75 5.60
N ARG A 231 14.00 48.86 5.77
CA ARG A 231 14.76 48.65 7.03
C ARG A 231 15.74 47.47 6.84
N SER A 232 17.04 47.75 6.81
CA SER A 232 18.02 47.37 7.85
C SER A 232 17.99 45.87 8.14
N GLU A 233 18.99 45.13 7.67
CA GLU A 233 20.15 44.73 8.50
C GLU A 233 19.69 44.07 9.79
N TRP A 234 20.11 42.83 10.01
CA TRP A 234 20.22 42.08 11.27
C TRP A 234 20.16 40.60 10.85
N PHE A 235 21.31 40.01 10.53
CA PHE A 235 21.77 38.68 10.96
C PHE A 235 23.05 38.29 10.19
N ARG A 236 24.18 38.43 10.91
CA ARG A 236 25.53 37.84 10.74
C ARG A 236 26.26 37.98 9.41
#